data_AF-A0A8T4QVM4-F1
#
_entry.id   AF-A0A8T4QVM4-F1
#
_cell.length_a   1.000
_cell.length_b   1.000
_cell.length_c   1.000
_cell.angle_alpha   90.00
_cell.angle_beta   90.00
_cell.angle_gamma   90.00
#
_symmetry.space_group_name_H-M   'P 1'
#
loop_
_entity.id
_entity.type
_entity.pdbx_description
1 polymer ?
#
loop_
_entity_poly.entity_id
_entity_poly.type
_entity_poly.pdbx_seq_one_letter_code
_entity_poly.pdbx_strand_id
1 'polypeptide(L)'
;MGTKKGQGLSLNVIIIAALALIVLVVLVMVFTGRIGLFQQGLSKEGKTELISFRVGYGDCQPTATAEASFDTEFSAATSLDAKDQVKIRFSSEVSRCKAIVEKGNCESAGCKWP
;
A
#
# COMPACT_ATOMS: atom_id res chain seq x y z
N MET A 1 -51.70 11.12 38.04
CA MET A 1 -50.46 11.37 38.80
C MET A 1 -49.26 11.15 37.89
N GLY A 2 -48.60 12.22 37.44
CA GLY A 2 -47.42 12.14 36.60
C GLY A 2 -46.27 12.91 37.23
N THR A 3 -45.49 12.25 38.08
CA THR A 3 -44.23 12.81 38.60
C THR A 3 -43.19 12.75 37.48
N LYS A 4 -42.97 13.88 36.79
CA LYS A 4 -41.86 14.04 35.85
C LYS A 4 -40.55 14.10 36.67
N LYS A 5 -39.85 12.98 36.77
CA LYS A 5 -38.47 12.92 37.29
C LYS A 5 -37.54 13.61 36.30
N GLY A 6 -37.40 14.93 36.44
CA GLY A 6 -36.24 15.64 35.90
C GLY A 6 -35.03 15.25 36.72
N GLN A 7 -34.37 14.15 36.36
CA GLN A 7 -33.02 13.88 36.85
C GLN A 7 -32.11 14.95 36.26
N GLY A 8 -31.79 15.98 37.05
CA GLY A 8 -30.70 16.87 36.72
C GLY A 8 -29.45 16.02 36.60
N LEU A 9 -28.94 15.86 35.37
CA LEU A 9 -27.63 15.28 35.18
C LEU A 9 -26.66 16.15 35.99
N SER A 10 -26.01 15.54 36.98
CA SER A 10 -25.03 16.23 37.82
C SER A 10 -24.01 16.90 36.91
N LEU A 11 -23.66 18.16 37.20
CA LEU A 11 -22.73 18.95 36.40
C LEU A 11 -21.40 18.21 36.19
N ASN A 12 -20.98 17.39 37.15
CA ASN A 12 -19.83 16.49 37.01
C ASN A 12 -19.97 15.48 35.86
N VAL A 13 -21.16 14.91 35.65
CA VAL A 13 -21.40 13.95 34.57
C VAL A 13 -21.26 14.62 33.20
N ILE A 14 -21.75 15.86 33.09
CA ILE A 14 -21.62 16.66 31.86
C ILE A 14 -20.16 16.95 31.56
N ILE A 15 -19.38 17.35 32.57
CA ILE A 15 -17.93 17.61 32.42
C ILE A 15 -17.19 16.34 31.98
N ILE A 16 -17.44 15.20 32.64
CA ILE A 16 -16.78 13.93 32.32
C ILE A 16 -17.13 13.49 30.89
N ALA A 17 -18.40 13.61 30.49
CA ALA A 17 -18.84 13.28 29.14
C ALA A 17 -18.14 14.14 28.09
N ALA A 18 -18.01 15.45 28.33
CA ALA A 18 -17.31 16.35 27.41
C ALA A 18 -15.82 16.02 27.28
N LEU A 19 -15.13 15.75 28.40
CA LEU A 19 -13.71 15.38 28.39
C LEU A 19 -13.47 14.05 27.67
N ALA A 20 -14.31 13.04 27.91
CA ALA A 20 -14.22 11.75 27.24
C ALA A 20 -14.40 11.89 25.72
N LEU A 21 -15.34 12.74 25.28
CA LEU A 21 -15.60 12.99 23.86
C LEU A 21 -14.40 13.67 23.19
N ILE A 22 -13.79 14.67 23.84
CA ILE A 22 -12.59 15.34 23.33
C ILE A 22 -11.44 14.34 23.14
N VAL A 23 -11.17 13.51 24.15
CA VAL A 23 -10.11 12.49 24.06
C VAL A 23 -10.38 11.52 22.92
N LEU A 24 -11.64 11.08 22.76
CA LEU A 24 -12.02 10.18 21.66
C LEU A 24 -11.76 10.81 20.30
N VAL A 25 -12.12 12.09 20.10
CA VAL A 25 -11.86 12.80 18.84
C VAL A 25 -10.36 12.87 18.54
N VAL A 26 -9.54 13.19 19.54
CA VAL A 26 -8.08 13.24 19.37
C VAL A 26 -7.54 11.86 18.99
N LEU A 27 -7.99 10.80 19.64
CA LEU A 27 -7.57 9.44 19.30
C LEU A 27 -7.95 9.08 17.86
N VAL A 28 -9.18 9.36 17.43
CA VAL A 28 -9.62 9.10 16.05
C VAL A 28 -8.77 9.88 15.04
N MET A 29 -8.47 11.16 15.29
CA MET A 29 -7.61 11.95 14.41
C MET A 29 -6.20 11.39 14.31
N VAL A 30 -5.58 11.00 15.44
CA VAL A 30 -4.22 10.43 15.46
C VAL A 30 -4.20 9.08 14.75
N PHE A 31 -5.15 8.19 15.05
CA PHE A 31 -5.21 6.88 14.41
C PHE A 31 -5.47 7.00 12.90
N THR A 32 -6.36 7.89 12.48
CA THR A 32 -6.65 8.13 11.04
C THR A 32 -5.43 8.71 10.32
N GLY A 33 -4.76 9.71 10.92
CA GLY A 33 -3.56 10.31 10.34
C GLY A 33 -2.39 9.34 10.20
N ARG A 34 -2.20 8.44 11.18
CA ARG A 34 -1.17 7.40 11.12
C ARG A 34 -1.46 6.37 10.03
N ILE A 35 -2.70 5.92 9.88
CA ILE A 35 -3.08 4.93 8.83
C ILE A 35 -2.79 5.48 7.42
N GLY A 36 -3.07 6.76 7.15
CA GLY A 36 -2.76 7.38 5.86
C GLY A 36 -1.26 7.41 5.55
N LEU A 37 -0.42 7.65 6.56
CA LEU A 37 1.04 7.61 6.40
C LEU A 37 1.55 6.18 6.16
N PHE A 38 0.96 5.17 6.80
CA PHE A 38 1.29 3.77 6.54
C PHE A 38 0.97 3.36 5.09
N GLN A 39 -0.19 3.73 4.56
CA GLN A 39 -0.52 3.46 3.14
C GLN A 39 0.47 4.11 2.18
N GLN A 40 0.86 5.36 2.43
CA GLN A 40 1.87 6.03 1.60
C GLN A 40 3.26 5.39 1.69
N GLY A 41 3.63 4.85 2.85
CA GLY A 41 4.87 4.09 3.02
C GLY A 41 4.89 2.82 2.19
N LEU A 42 3.81 2.04 2.22
CA LEU A 42 3.69 0.78 1.49
C LEU A 42 3.80 0.97 -0.03
N SER A 43 3.15 1.99 -0.60
CA SER A 43 3.26 2.31 -2.03
C SER A 43 4.63 2.84 -2.47
N LYS A 44 5.49 3.29 -1.53
CA LYS A 44 6.86 3.69 -1.86
C LYS A 44 7.79 2.48 -1.87
N GLU A 45 7.54 1.53 -0.98
CA GLU A 45 8.35 0.32 -0.82
C GLU A 45 8.34 -0.54 -2.08
N GLY A 46 7.17 -0.74 -2.71
CA GLY A 46 7.06 -1.45 -3.99
C GLY A 46 7.87 -0.78 -5.10
N LYS A 47 7.79 0.54 -5.22
CA LYS A 47 8.57 1.30 -6.21
C LYS A 47 10.07 1.24 -5.97
N THR A 48 10.53 1.24 -4.73
CA THR A 48 11.96 1.12 -4.41
C THR A 48 12.53 -0.23 -4.87
N GLU A 49 11.81 -1.32 -4.61
CA GLU A 49 12.20 -2.65 -5.07
C GLU A 49 12.17 -2.75 -6.60
N LEU A 50 11.21 -2.09 -7.23
CA LEU A 50 11.09 -2.02 -8.69
C LEU A 50 12.31 -1.31 -9.32
N ILE A 51 12.82 -0.25 -8.69
CA ILE A 51 14.06 0.42 -9.12
C ILE A 51 15.25 -0.56 -9.10
N SER A 52 15.34 -1.42 -8.08
CA SER A 52 16.40 -2.44 -8.01
C SER A 52 16.35 -3.43 -9.18
N PHE A 53 15.14 -3.83 -9.60
CA PHE A 53 14.99 -4.67 -10.80
C PHE A 53 15.34 -3.92 -12.09
N ARG A 54 14.98 -2.63 -12.18
CA ARG A 54 15.26 -1.81 -13.37
C ARG A 54 16.74 -1.67 -13.67
N VAL A 55 17.61 -1.67 -12.65
CA VAL A 55 19.08 -1.70 -12.84
C VAL A 55 19.52 -2.95 -13.62
N GLY A 56 18.78 -4.05 -13.49
CA GLY A 56 19.07 -5.30 -14.18
C GLY A 56 18.44 -5.44 -15.57
N TYR A 57 17.61 -4.49 -16.01
CA TYR A 57 16.94 -4.54 -17.31
C TYR A 57 17.97 -4.49 -18.44
N GLY A 58 17.72 -5.27 -19.50
CA GLY A 58 18.47 -5.19 -20.75
C GLY A 58 17.75 -4.32 -21.78
N ASP A 59 18.09 -4.50 -23.04
CA ASP A 59 17.40 -3.82 -24.16
C ASP A 59 15.93 -4.22 -24.28
N CYS A 60 15.56 -5.41 -23.80
CA CYS A 60 14.17 -5.84 -23.67
C CYS A 60 13.76 -5.89 -22.20
N GLN A 61 12.79 -5.06 -21.82
CA GLN A 61 12.35 -4.83 -20.44
C GLN A 61 10.87 -5.19 -20.24
N PRO A 62 10.41 -5.46 -19.00
CA PRO A 62 8.99 -5.60 -18.71
C PRO A 62 8.18 -4.36 -19.10
N THR A 63 6.87 -4.55 -19.35
CA THR A 63 5.97 -3.44 -19.67
C THR A 63 5.60 -2.63 -18.42
N ALA A 64 5.16 -1.38 -18.61
CA ALA A 64 4.66 -0.54 -17.53
C ALA A 64 3.49 -1.18 -16.77
N THR A 65 2.69 -2.02 -17.46
CA THR A 65 1.61 -2.79 -16.83
C THR A 65 2.16 -3.87 -15.90
N ALA A 66 3.20 -4.61 -16.31
CA ALA A 66 3.85 -5.61 -15.45
C ALA A 66 4.49 -4.95 -14.21
N GLU A 67 5.11 -3.79 -14.37
CA GLU A 67 5.63 -2.98 -13.26
C GLU A 67 4.51 -2.52 -12.31
N ALA A 68 3.37 -2.07 -12.84
CA ALA A 68 2.22 -1.66 -12.04
C ALA A 68 1.57 -2.84 -11.27
N SER A 69 1.50 -4.02 -11.90
CA SER A 69 1.04 -5.25 -11.25
C SER A 69 1.96 -5.64 -10.09
N PHE A 70 3.29 -5.58 -10.29
CA PHE A 70 4.25 -5.83 -9.22
C PHE A 70 4.08 -4.85 -8.06
N ASP A 71 3.99 -3.55 -8.32
CA ASP A 71 3.82 -2.53 -7.27
C ASP A 71 2.54 -2.77 -6.46
N THR A 72 1.45 -3.15 -7.13
CA THR A 72 0.16 -3.44 -6.50
C THR A 72 0.22 -4.70 -5.65
N GLU A 73 0.74 -5.81 -6.19
CA GLU A 73 0.85 -7.08 -5.49
C GLU A 73 1.84 -7.00 -4.31
N PHE A 74 2.96 -6.30 -4.50
CA PHE A 74 3.96 -6.10 -3.46
C PHE A 74 3.44 -5.23 -2.31
N SER A 75 2.72 -4.15 -2.64
CA SER A 75 2.10 -3.27 -1.64
C SER A 75 0.93 -3.94 -0.92
N ALA A 76 0.24 -4.89 -1.57
CA ALA A 76 -0.85 -5.66 -0.97
C ALA A 76 -0.35 -6.83 -0.09
N ALA A 77 0.88 -7.29 -0.29
CA ALA A 77 1.48 -8.37 0.48
C ALA A 77 1.77 -7.93 1.92
N THR A 78 1.14 -8.61 2.88
CA THR A 78 1.24 -8.30 4.33
C THR A 78 2.32 -9.08 5.06
N SER A 79 2.87 -10.14 4.45
CA SER A 79 3.94 -10.97 5.02
C SER A 79 5.23 -10.88 4.20
N LEU A 80 6.36 -11.12 4.85
CA LEU A 80 7.67 -11.19 4.20
C LEU A 80 7.71 -12.28 3.12
N ASP A 81 7.14 -13.46 3.41
CA ASP A 81 7.07 -14.56 2.44
C ASP A 81 6.24 -14.21 1.20
N ALA A 82 5.10 -13.51 1.37
CA ALA A 82 4.28 -13.08 0.25
C ALA A 82 5.04 -12.05 -0.61
N LYS A 83 5.76 -11.12 0.03
CA LYS A 83 6.63 -10.16 -0.67
C LYS A 83 7.75 -10.87 -1.45
N ASP A 84 8.38 -11.88 -0.85
CA ASP A 84 9.44 -12.66 -1.50
C ASP A 84 8.92 -13.41 -2.73
N GLN A 85 7.74 -14.04 -2.62
CA GLN A 85 7.08 -14.70 -3.75
C GLN A 85 6.78 -13.73 -4.90
N VAL A 86 6.32 -12.52 -4.61
CA VAL A 86 6.08 -11.48 -5.63
C VAL A 86 7.41 -11.07 -6.30
N LYS A 87 8.48 -10.91 -5.52
CA LYS A 87 9.83 -10.63 -6.05
C LYS A 87 10.33 -11.75 -6.97
N ILE A 88 10.19 -13.02 -6.56
CA ILE A 88 10.60 -14.17 -7.36
C ILE A 88 9.85 -14.21 -8.69
N ARG A 89 8.54 -14.03 -8.67
CA ARG A 89 7.71 -14.01 -9.90
C ARG A 89 8.13 -12.89 -10.84
N PHE A 90 8.29 -11.69 -10.32
CA PHE A 90 8.69 -10.55 -11.14
C PHE A 90 10.12 -10.70 -11.66
N SER A 91 11.04 -11.22 -10.84
CA SER A 91 12.41 -11.53 -11.27
C SER A 91 12.45 -12.54 -12.42
N SER A 92 11.56 -13.53 -12.43
CA SER A 92 11.42 -14.46 -13.54
C SER A 92 10.95 -13.77 -14.83
N GLU A 93 9.98 -12.86 -14.75
CA GLU A 93 9.51 -12.07 -15.89
C GLU A 93 10.62 -11.15 -16.43
N VAL A 94 11.36 -10.48 -15.54
CA VAL A 94 12.52 -9.66 -15.90
C VAL A 94 13.56 -10.50 -16.64
N SER A 95 13.87 -11.69 -16.12
CA SER A 95 14.84 -12.61 -16.73
C SER A 95 14.38 -13.10 -18.10
N ARG A 96 13.08 -13.38 -18.26
CA ARG A 96 12.47 -13.77 -19.54
C ARG A 96 12.60 -12.65 -20.58
N CYS A 97 12.26 -11.42 -20.23
CA CYS A 97 12.40 -10.28 -21.14
C CYS A 97 13.88 -10.03 -21.47
N LYS A 98 14.76 -10.04 -20.47
CA LYS A 98 16.20 -9.79 -20.64
C LYS A 98 16.88 -10.80 -21.56
N ALA A 99 16.42 -12.05 -21.60
CA ALA A 99 16.98 -13.08 -22.48
C ALA A 99 16.75 -12.77 -23.98
N ILE A 100 15.84 -11.86 -24.30
CA ILE A 100 15.52 -11.48 -25.68
C ILE A 100 16.43 -10.32 -26.11
N VAL A 101 17.29 -10.60 -27.08
CA VAL A 101 18.24 -9.64 -27.65
C VAL A 101 17.78 -9.01 -28.97
N GLU A 102 16.64 -9.46 -29.50
CA GLU A 102 16.09 -8.98 -30.77
C GLU A 102 14.78 -8.21 -30.55
N LYS A 103 14.70 -7.00 -31.13
CA LYS A 103 13.54 -6.12 -31.00
C LYS A 103 12.22 -6.77 -31.41
N GLY A 104 12.21 -7.47 -32.55
CA GLY A 104 10.98 -8.10 -33.07
C GLY A 104 10.40 -9.19 -32.15
N ASN A 105 11.27 -9.92 -31.44
CA ASN A 105 10.85 -10.95 -30.51
C ASN A 105 10.43 -10.36 -29.15
N CYS A 106 10.96 -9.20 -28.77
CA CYS A 106 10.68 -8.54 -27.50
C CYS A 106 9.22 -8.11 -27.38
N GLU A 107 8.72 -7.37 -28.38
CA GLU A 107 7.33 -6.90 -28.42
C GLU A 107 6.35 -8.06 -28.55
N SER A 108 6.73 -9.09 -29.32
CA SER A 108 5.95 -10.33 -29.48
C SER A 108 5.85 -11.16 -28.20
N ALA A 109 6.85 -11.08 -27.31
CA ALA A 109 6.86 -11.74 -26.01
C ALA A 109 6.14 -10.96 -24.89
N GLY A 110 5.49 -9.84 -25.24
CA GLY A 110 4.80 -8.98 -24.27
C GLY A 110 5.74 -8.14 -23.41
N CYS A 111 6.99 -7.96 -23.85
CA CYS A 111 7.97 -7.08 -23.24
C CYS A 111 8.07 -5.78 -24.06
N LYS A 112 8.72 -4.76 -23.52
CA LYS A 112 8.93 -3.47 -24.15
C LYS A 112 10.40 -3.29 -24.52
N TRP A 113 10.65 -2.88 -25.76
CA TRP A 113 11.94 -2.33 -26.17
C TRP A 113 11.90 -0.79 -25.99
N PRO A 114 12.91 -0.14 -25.37
CA PRO A 114 12.94 1.29 -25.14
C PRO A 114 13.09 2.11 -26.43
#